data_AF-A0A7Y9UNJ9-F1
#
_entry.id   AF-A0A7Y9UNJ9-F1
#
_cell.length_a   1.000
_cell.length_b   1.000
_cell.length_c   1.000
_cell.angle_alpha   90.00
_cell.angle_beta   90.00
_cell.angle_gamma   90.00
#
_symmetry.space_group_name_H-M   'P 1'
#
loop_
_entity.id
_entity.type
_entity.pdbx_description
1 polymer ?
#
loop_
_entity_poly.entity_id
_entity_poly.type
_entity_poly.pdbx_seq_one_letter_code
_entity_poly.pdbx_strand_id
1 'polypeptide(L)'
;MTEMNNQDSARREALHRVVERVNAWQETATEGTIHDELDKGLREAGVTLTPEQRDHVVEEISEGRDVDVDALAADGTGDGPA
;
A
#
# COMPACT_ATOMS: atom_id res chain seq x y z
N MET A 1 2.54 -21.87 -13.02
CA MET A 1 1.43 -20.89 -13.08
C MET A 1 0.73 -20.71 -11.73
N THR A 2 0.64 -21.72 -10.86
CA THR A 2 -0.02 -21.61 -9.54
C THR A 2 0.75 -20.76 -8.51
N GLU A 3 2.08 -20.74 -8.57
CA GLU A 3 2.91 -20.05 -7.56
C GLU A 3 2.85 -18.51 -7.66
N MET A 4 2.76 -17.97 -8.88
CA MET A 4 2.68 -16.52 -9.13
C MET A 4 1.37 -15.94 -8.60
N ASN A 5 0.24 -16.59 -8.91
CA ASN A 5 -1.09 -16.22 -8.40
C ASN A 5 -1.18 -16.21 -6.86
N ASN A 6 -0.44 -17.09 -6.19
CA ASN A 6 -0.37 -17.13 -4.73
C ASN A 6 0.46 -15.97 -4.16
N GLN A 7 1.55 -15.57 -4.83
CA GLN A 7 2.35 -14.40 -4.43
C GLN A 7 1.58 -13.10 -4.61
N ASP A 8 0.84 -12.95 -5.71
CA ASP A 8 -0.04 -11.80 -5.95
C ASP A 8 -1.13 -11.70 -4.87
N SER A 9 -1.70 -12.85 -4.47
CA SER A 9 -2.72 -12.90 -3.41
C SER A 9 -2.13 -12.51 -2.05
N ALA A 10 -0.95 -13.02 -1.70
CA ALA A 10 -0.26 -12.69 -0.47
C ALA A 10 0.13 -11.19 -0.42
N ARG A 11 0.61 -10.62 -1.53
CA ARG A 11 0.92 -9.19 -1.65
C ARG A 11 -0.33 -8.33 -1.48
N ARG A 12 -1.43 -8.69 -2.14
CA ARG A 12 -2.71 -7.99 -2.04
C ARG A 12 -3.24 -7.99 -0.59
N GLU A 13 -3.25 -9.16 0.06
CA GLU A 13 -3.66 -9.26 1.46
C GLU A 13 -2.77 -8.44 2.40
N ALA A 14 -1.46 -8.43 2.15
CA ALA A 14 -0.52 -7.64 2.91
C ALA A 14 -0.78 -6.13 2.76
N LEU A 15 -0.97 -5.65 1.53
CA LEU A 15 -1.32 -4.25 1.26
C LEU A 15 -2.65 -3.87 1.91
N HIS A 16 -3.67 -4.73 1.83
CA HIS A 16 -4.97 -4.48 2.45
C HIS A 16 -4.85 -4.25 3.95
N ARG A 17 -4.11 -5.13 4.66
CA ARG A 17 -3.88 -4.98 6.10
C ARG A 17 -3.13 -3.70 6.46
N VAL A 18 -2.17 -3.29 5.63
CA VAL A 18 -1.45 -2.03 5.82
C VAL A 18 -2.38 -0.84 5.65
N VAL A 19 -3.13 -0.79 4.55
CA VAL A 19 -4.08 0.30 4.27
C VAL A 19 -5.14 0.40 5.36
N GLU A 20 -5.76 -0.70 5.77
CA GLU A 20 -6.75 -0.71 6.86
C GLU A 20 -6.19 -0.14 8.16
N ARG A 21 -4.95 -0.51 8.50
CA ARG A 21 -4.26 0.02 9.69
C ARG A 21 -3.98 1.51 9.56
N VAL A 22 -3.53 1.98 8.39
CA VAL A 22 -3.20 3.39 8.18
C VAL A 22 -4.47 4.24 8.17
N ASN A 23 -5.56 3.73 7.60
CA ASN A 23 -6.87 4.38 7.56
C ASN A 23 -7.46 4.60 8.97
N ALA A 24 -7.14 3.73 9.93
CA ALA A 24 -7.52 3.94 11.33
C ALA A 24 -6.93 5.23 11.95
N TRP A 25 -5.89 5.81 11.36
CA TRP A 25 -5.30 7.07 11.79
C TRP A 25 -5.90 8.30 11.09
N GLN A 26 -6.67 8.11 10.01
CA GLN A 26 -7.20 9.17 9.15
C GLN A 26 -7.90 10.30 9.92
N GLU A 27 -8.74 9.96 10.90
CA GLU A 27 -9.51 10.94 11.67
C GLU A 27 -8.66 11.76 12.66
N THR A 28 -7.47 11.27 13.02
CA THR A 28 -6.70 11.78 14.18
C THR A 28 -5.27 12.19 13.87
N ALA A 29 -4.76 11.85 12.69
CA ALA A 29 -3.36 11.99 12.34
C ALA A 29 -3.15 12.97 11.19
N THR A 30 -1.98 13.62 11.19
CA THR A 30 -1.56 14.47 10.07
C THR A 30 -1.09 13.63 8.89
N GLU A 31 -1.08 14.21 7.69
CA GLU A 31 -0.55 13.58 6.47
C GLU A 31 0.87 12.99 6.67
N GLY A 32 1.75 13.71 7.37
CA GLY A 32 3.10 13.21 7.69
C GLY A 32 3.08 11.96 8.59
N THR A 33 2.11 11.83 9.49
CA THR A 33 1.94 10.65 10.34
C THR A 33 1.36 9.47 9.55
N ILE A 34 0.42 9.74 8.64
CA ILE A 34 -0.14 8.75 7.71
C ILE A 34 0.99 8.18 6.84
N HIS A 35 1.87 9.04 6.34
CA HIS A 35 3.05 8.64 5.56
C HIS A 35 4.02 7.75 6.36
N ASP A 36 4.36 8.12 7.61
CA ASP A 36 5.24 7.32 8.48
C ASP A 36 4.64 5.94 8.80
N GLU A 37 3.34 5.89 9.13
CA GLU A 37 2.67 4.61 9.42
C GLU A 37 2.51 3.74 8.17
N LEU A 38 2.35 4.34 6.99
CA LEU A 38 2.35 3.61 5.72
C LEU A 38 3.72 2.98 5.44
N ASP A 39 4.81 3.73 5.54
CA ASP A 39 6.16 3.19 5.32
C ASP A 39 6.47 2.05 6.30
N LYS A 40 6.12 2.26 7.57
CA LYS A 40 6.27 1.24 8.61
C LYS A 40 5.46 -0.02 8.28
N GLY A 41 4.18 0.12 7.93
CA GLY A 41 3.32 -1.01 7.61
C GLY A 41 3.83 -1.80 6.39
N LEU A 42 4.26 -1.10 5.33
CA LEU A 42 4.86 -1.71 4.15
C LEU A 42 6.12 -2.51 4.49
N ARG A 43 6.99 -1.92 5.31
CA ARG A 43 8.23 -2.56 5.78
C ARG A 43 7.97 -3.79 6.65
N GLU A 44 7.02 -3.70 7.57
CA GLU A 44 6.60 -4.83 8.42
C GLU A 44 6.00 -5.97 7.60
N ALA A 45 5.30 -5.63 6.52
CA ALA A 45 4.71 -6.60 5.59
C ALA A 45 5.69 -7.14 4.53
N GLY A 46 6.89 -6.58 4.43
CA GLY A 46 7.86 -6.93 3.38
C GLY A 46 7.40 -6.54 1.97
N VAL A 47 6.49 -5.57 1.85
CA VAL A 47 5.96 -5.07 0.58
C VAL A 47 6.59 -3.73 0.27
N THR A 48 6.95 -3.52 -0.99
CA THR A 48 7.41 -2.22 -1.49
C THR A 48 6.35 -1.61 -2.41
N LEU A 49 6.16 -0.30 -2.25
CA LEU A 49 5.48 0.58 -3.19
C LEU A 49 6.49 1.61 -3.72
N THR A 50 6.29 2.07 -4.94
CA THR A 50 7.04 3.21 -5.50
C THR A 50 6.72 4.49 -4.70
N PRO A 51 7.57 5.52 -4.75
CA PRO A 51 7.28 6.80 -4.10
C PRO A 51 5.92 7.37 -4.51
N GLU A 52 5.63 7.37 -5.82
CA GLU A 52 4.37 7.87 -6.39
C GLU A 52 3.15 7.11 -5.85
N GLN A 53 3.25 5.79 -5.72
CA GLN A 53 2.19 4.98 -5.12
C GLN A 53 1.98 5.30 -3.65
N ARG A 54 3.05 5.56 -2.89
CA ARG A 54 2.93 5.93 -1.47
C ARG A 54 2.28 7.29 -1.31
N ASP A 55 2.72 8.29 -2.10
CA ASP A 55 2.13 9.62 -2.08
C ASP A 55 0.63 9.57 -2.42
N HIS A 56 0.26 8.78 -3.44
CA HIS A 56 -1.15 8.58 -3.79
C HIS A 56 -1.94 7.93 -2.64
N VAL A 57 -1.42 6.87 -2.01
CA VAL A 57 -2.09 6.24 -0.85
C VAL A 57 -2.26 7.21 0.30
N VAL A 58 -1.24 8.03 0.59
CA VAL A 58 -1.30 9.03 1.66
C VAL A 58 -2.34 10.10 1.36
N GLU A 59 -2.42 10.57 0.11
CA GLU A 59 -3.43 11.53 -0.35
C GLU A 59 -4.85 10.96 -0.19
N GLU A 60 -5.12 9.78 -0.77
CA GLU A 60 -6.43 9.13 -0.68
C GLU A 60 -6.87 8.94 0.78
N ILE A 61 -5.99 8.41 1.63
CA ILE A 61 -6.30 8.21 3.05
C ILE A 61 -6.53 9.56 3.74
N SER A 62 -5.70 10.57 3.49
CA SER A 62 -5.87 11.90 4.11
C SER A 62 -7.20 12.56 3.72
N GLU A 63 -7.68 12.31 2.50
CA GLU A 63 -8.97 12.78 2.00
C GLU A 63 -10.16 11.90 2.42
N GLY A 64 -9.91 10.79 3.14
CA GLY A 64 -10.94 9.82 3.54
C GLY A 64 -11.53 9.04 2.36
N ARG A 65 -10.79 8.92 1.26
CA ARG A 65 -11.14 8.12 0.10
C ARG A 65 -10.65 6.67 0.26
N ASP A 66 -11.26 5.78 -0.52
CA ASP A 66 -10.87 4.37 -0.56
C ASP A 66 -9.64 4.17 -1.44
N VAL A 67 -8.71 3.34 -1.00
CA VAL A 67 -7.47 3.06 -1.73
C VAL A 67 -7.64 1.80 -2.57
N ASP A 68 -7.41 1.92 -3.87
CA ASP A 68 -7.50 0.80 -4.81
C ASP A 68 -6.32 -0.19 -4.66
N VAL A 69 -6.41 -1.07 -3.66
CA VAL A 69 -5.36 -2.05 -3.33
C VAL A 69 -5.06 -3.01 -4.48
N ASP A 70 -6.05 -3.32 -5.32
CA ASP A 70 -5.85 -4.21 -6.48
C ASP A 70 -4.94 -3.56 -7.54
N ALA A 71 -5.12 -2.26 -7.79
CA ALA A 71 -4.25 -1.49 -8.68
C ALA A 71 -2.82 -1.41 -8.13
N LEU A 72 -2.66 -1.14 -6.83
CA LEU A 72 -1.34 -1.14 -6.16
C LEU A 72 -0.65 -2.51 -6.22
N ALA A 73 -1.45 -3.59 -6.11
CA ALA A 73 -0.98 -4.96 -6.20
C ALA A 73 -0.53 -5.33 -7.63
N ALA A 74 -1.16 -4.76 -8.66
CA ALA A 74 -0.79 -4.98 -10.06
C ALA A 74 0.47 -4.21 -10.49
N ASP A 75 0.59 -2.94 -10.11
CA ASP A 75 1.67 -2.04 -10.56
C ASP A 75 3.03 -2.29 -9.88
N GLY A 76 3.09 -3.09 -8.81
CA GLY A 76 4.35 -3.39 -8.12
C GLY A 76 5.18 -4.51 -8.75
N THR A 77 4.77 -5.05 -9.88
CA THR A 77 5.63 -5.89 -10.72
C THR A 77 6.62 -4.98 -11.42
N GLY A 78 7.67 -4.56 -10.70
CA GLY A 78 8.83 -3.89 -11.26
C GLY A 78 9.66 -4.84 -12.13
N ASP A 79 9.08 -5.37 -13.20
CA ASP A 79 9.81 -5.89 -14.36
C ASP A 79 9.74 -4.82 -15.47
N GLY A 80 10.36 -3.68 -15.20
CA GLY A 80 10.66 -2.71 -16.25
C GLY A 80 11.89 -3.20 -17.01
N PRO A 81 11.86 -3.35 -18.34
CA PRO A 81 13.01 -3.85 -19.09
C PRO A 81 14.17 -2.86 -18.98
N ALA A 82 15.33 -3.37 -18.57
CA ALA A 82 16.61 -2.66 -18.60
C ALA A 82 17.20 -2.59 -20.03
#